data_AF-A0A7W8T3C9-F1
#
_entry.id   AF-A0A7W8T3C9-F1
#
_cell.length_a   1.000
_cell.length_b   1.000
_cell.length_c   1.000
_cell.angle_alpha   90.00
_cell.angle_beta   90.00
_cell.angle_gamma   90.00
#
_symmetry.space_group_name_H-M   'P 1'
#
loop_
_entity.id
_entity.type
_entity.pdbx_description
1 polymer ?
#
loop_
_entity_poly.entity_id
_entity_poly.type
_entity_poly.pdbx_seq_one_letter_code
_entity_poly.pdbx_strand_id
1 'polypeptide(L)'
;MRTIAAETAISPASLRRYFKLLGLQPHRSESLKLSTDQFFIEKLRDVVGLYLSPPENALVLCVDEKSQCQALERTQPMLPMGFGYVEGVTHDYVRHGTTTLFAALNVLNGAVLATC
;
A
#
# COMPACT_ATOMS: atom_id res chain seq x y z
N MET A 1 4.34 -15.69 -19.60
CA MET A 1 3.53 -16.74 -20.27
C MET A 1 4.28 -17.35 -21.44
N ARG A 2 4.64 -16.59 -22.48
CA ARG A 2 5.36 -17.14 -23.66
C ARG A 2 6.78 -17.64 -23.36
N THR A 3 7.53 -16.92 -22.52
CA THR A 3 8.88 -17.33 -22.09
C THR A 3 8.87 -18.65 -21.31
N ILE A 4 7.99 -18.76 -20.31
CA ILE A 4 7.81 -20.00 -19.52
C ILE A 4 7.33 -21.17 -20.39
N ALA A 5 6.48 -20.93 -21.39
CA ALA A 5 6.05 -21.96 -22.34
C ALA A 5 7.21 -22.51 -23.18
N ALA A 6 8.13 -21.64 -23.61
CA ALA A 6 9.31 -22.03 -24.37
C ALA A 6 10.31 -22.85 -23.53
N GLU A 7 10.47 -22.51 -22.24
CA GLU A 7 11.39 -23.21 -21.32
C GLU A 7 10.84 -24.56 -20.83
N THR A 8 9.52 -24.65 -20.63
CA THR A 8 8.88 -25.86 -20.07
C THR A 8 8.33 -26.82 -21.13
N ALA A 9 8.34 -26.43 -22.41
CA ALA A 9 7.68 -27.13 -23.52
C ALA A 9 6.18 -27.40 -23.30
N ILE A 10 5.54 -26.69 -22.38
CA ILE A 10 4.10 -26.79 -22.09
C ILE A 10 3.34 -25.79 -22.96
N SER A 11 2.18 -26.20 -23.49
CA SER A 11 1.34 -25.30 -24.26
C SER A 11 0.93 -24.06 -23.45
N PRO A 12 0.85 -22.86 -24.06
CA PRO A 12 0.41 -21.64 -23.37
C PRO A 12 -0.97 -21.76 -22.72
N ALA A 13 -1.87 -22.56 -23.31
CA ALA A 13 -3.21 -22.81 -22.77
C ALA A 13 -3.16 -23.64 -21.48
N SER A 14 -2.30 -24.67 -21.44
CA SER A 14 -2.10 -25.50 -20.24
C SER A 14 -1.45 -24.70 -19.11
N LEU A 15 -0.42 -23.89 -19.40
CA LEU A 15 0.18 -22.99 -18.41
C LEU A 15 -0.83 -22.00 -17.83
N ARG A 16 -1.69 -21.43 -18.68
CA ARG A 16 -2.76 -20.51 -18.22
C ARG A 16 -3.74 -21.21 -17.28
N ARG A 17 -4.10 -22.47 -17.54
CA ARG A 17 -4.92 -23.29 -16.64
C ARG A 17 -4.23 -23.52 -15.31
N TYR A 18 -2.96 -23.91 -15.32
CA TYR A 18 -2.20 -24.14 -14.08
C TYR A 18 -2.05 -22.87 -13.25
N PHE A 19 -1.77 -21.73 -13.88
CA PHE A 19 -1.61 -20.46 -13.15
C PHE A 19 -2.93 -20.02 -12.54
N LYS A 20 -4.05 -20.22 -13.24
CA LYS A 20 -5.38 -19.95 -12.69
C LYS A 20 -5.70 -20.88 -11.52
N LEU A 21 -5.35 -22.17 -11.63
CA LEU A 21 -5.60 -23.17 -10.59
C LEU A 21 -4.78 -22.91 -9.32
N LEU A 22 -3.53 -22.49 -9.48
CA LEU A 22 -2.60 -22.19 -8.38
C LEU A 22 -2.68 -20.72 -7.90
N GLY A 23 -3.55 -19.91 -8.51
CA GLY A 23 -3.66 -18.47 -8.18
C GLY A 23 -2.41 -17.65 -8.51
N LEU A 24 -1.51 -18.15 -9.36
CA LEU A 24 -0.26 -17.48 -9.70
C LEU A 24 -0.53 -16.24 -10.56
N GLN A 25 0.02 -15.10 -10.11
CA GLN A 25 -0.10 -13.81 -10.78
C GLN A 25 1.29 -13.24 -11.12
N PRO A 26 1.95 -13.73 -12.18
CA PRO A 26 3.34 -13.35 -12.51
C PRO A 26 3.53 -11.89 -12.91
N HIS A 27 2.43 -11.20 -13.23
CA HIS A 27 2.42 -9.77 -13.53
C HIS A 27 2.38 -8.91 -12.25
N ARG A 28 2.19 -9.54 -11.08
CA ARG A 28 2.28 -8.89 -9.79
C ARG A 28 3.62 -9.22 -9.17
N SER A 29 4.30 -8.18 -8.73
CA SER A 29 5.51 -8.26 -7.93
C SER A 29 5.26 -7.48 -6.67
N GLU A 30 5.48 -8.11 -5.53
CA GLU A 30 5.45 -7.45 -4.23
C GLU A 30 6.86 -7.35 -3.70
N SER A 31 7.20 -6.19 -3.14
CA SER A 31 8.44 -6.01 -2.42
C SER A 31 8.15 -6.21 -0.93
N LEU A 32 8.94 -7.06 -0.28
CA LEU A 32 8.91 -7.22 1.17
C LEU A 32 10.22 -6.67 1.73
N LYS A 33 10.10 -5.68 2.62
CA LYS A 33 11.24 -5.19 3.39
C LYS A 33 11.26 -5.90 4.73
N LEU A 34 12.13 -6.90 4.85
CA LEU A 34 12.42 -7.56 6.13
C LEU A 34 13.73 -7.00 6.69
N SER A 35 13.80 -6.78 8.01
CA SER A 35 15.05 -6.45 8.67
C SER A 35 15.98 -7.67 8.71
N THR A 36 17.29 -7.46 8.53
CA THR A 36 18.32 -8.51 8.71
C THR A 36 18.81 -8.63 10.14
N ASP A 37 18.17 -7.91 11.07
CA ASP A 37 18.48 -7.94 12.49
C ASP A 37 18.21 -9.32 13.10
N GLN A 38 19.22 -9.89 13.78
CA GLN A 38 19.12 -11.19 14.43
C GLN A 38 18.02 -11.24 15.50
N PHE A 39 17.69 -10.10 16.10
CA PHE A 39 16.63 -9.97 17.12
C PHE A 39 15.34 -9.34 16.55
N PHE A 40 15.15 -9.33 15.23
CA PHE A 40 14.01 -8.65 14.60
C PHE A 40 12.65 -9.06 15.19
N ILE A 41 12.44 -10.37 15.38
CA ILE A 41 11.15 -10.89 15.87
C ILE A 41 10.88 -10.45 17.31
N GLU A 42 11.90 -10.40 18.16
CA GLU A 42 11.77 -9.95 19.55
C GLU A 42 11.40 -8.46 19.59
N LYS A 43 12.16 -7.63 18.88
CA LYS A 43 11.88 -6.18 18.79
C LYS A 43 10.52 -5.89 18.18
N LEU A 44 10.13 -6.66 17.16
CA LEU A 44 8.80 -6.54 16.54
C LEU A 44 7.71 -6.84 17.56
N ARG A 45 7.84 -7.93 18.32
CA ARG A 45 6.87 -8.31 19.36
C ARG A 45 6.78 -7.28 20.47
N ASP A 46 7.91 -6.72 20.89
CA ASP A 46 7.93 -5.67 21.91
C ASP A 46 7.17 -4.43 21.44
N VAL A 47 7.42 -3.97 20.21
CA VAL A 47 6.73 -2.80 19.63
C VAL A 47 5.24 -3.08 19.40
N VAL A 48 4.89 -4.25 18.84
CA VAL A 48 3.49 -4.64 18.64
C VAL A 48 2.74 -4.81 19.96
N GLY A 49 3.44 -5.28 21.00
CA GLY A 49 2.92 -5.39 22.35
C GLY A 49 2.41 -4.06 22.91
N LEU A 50 3.09 -2.95 22.58
CA LEU A 50 2.66 -1.60 22.99
C LEU A 50 1.30 -1.21 22.37
N TYR A 51 0.97 -1.71 21.18
CA TYR A 51 -0.32 -1.46 20.54
C TYR A 51 -1.43 -2.34 21.10
N LEU A 52 -1.12 -3.60 21.41
CA LEU A 52 -2.12 -4.59 21.86
C LEU A 52 -2.45 -4.47 23.35
N SER A 53 -1.46 -4.19 24.18
CA SER A 53 -1.59 -4.11 25.63
C SER A 53 -0.72 -2.98 26.18
N PRO A 54 -1.14 -1.72 25.98
CA PRO A 54 -0.38 -0.57 26.46
C PRO A 54 -0.27 -0.61 28.00
N PRO A 55 0.86 -0.15 28.57
CA PRO A 55 1.00 -0.01 30.02
C PRO A 55 -0.04 0.94 30.62
N GLU A 56 -0.30 0.81 31.92
CA GLU A 56 -1.26 1.67 32.62
C GLU A 56 -0.82 3.14 32.55
N ASN A 57 -1.76 4.04 32.21
CA ASN A 57 -1.53 5.47 31.97
C ASN A 57 -0.51 5.81 30.85
N ALA A 58 -0.25 4.88 29.92
CA ALA A 58 0.63 5.16 28.78
C ALA A 58 -0.12 5.83 27.62
N LEU A 59 0.55 6.80 26.98
CA LEU A 59 0.14 7.38 25.70
C LEU A 59 0.93 6.70 24.57
N VAL A 60 0.23 6.07 23.63
CA VAL A 60 0.85 5.44 22.45
C VAL A 60 0.42 6.19 21.19
N LEU A 61 1.41 6.76 20.48
CA LEU A 61 1.22 7.47 19.22
C LEU A 61 1.99 6.77 18.10
N CYS A 62 1.35 6.50 16.96
CA CYS A 62 2.03 6.13 15.73
C CYS A 62 2.32 7.38 14.93
N VAL A 63 3.59 7.72 14.73
CA VAL A 63 3.97 8.87 13.90
C VAL A 63 4.54 8.35 12.58
N ASP A 64 4.08 8.90 11.47
CA ASP A 64 4.61 8.61 10.14
C ASP A 64 4.85 9.90 9.35
N GLU A 65 5.86 9.86 8.50
CA GLU A 65 6.19 10.90 7.54
C GLU A 65 6.00 10.36 6.13
N LYS A 66 5.14 11.03 5.37
CA LYS A 66 5.02 10.80 3.94
C LYS A 66 5.62 11.98 3.18
N SER A 67 6.90 11.86 2.87
CA SER A 67 7.64 12.83 2.06
C SER A 67 7.23 12.77 0.58
N GLN A 68 7.50 13.87 -0.13
CA GLN A 68 7.29 13.99 -1.58
C GLN A 68 5.85 13.68 -2.03
N CYS A 69 4.86 13.94 -1.18
CA CYS A 69 3.46 13.89 -1.57
C CYS A 69 3.23 14.93 -2.67
N GLN A 70 2.88 14.49 -3.87
CA GLN A 70 2.59 15.43 -4.96
C GLN A 70 1.31 16.20 -4.65
N ALA A 71 1.41 17.53 -4.67
CA ALA A 71 0.25 18.41 -4.57
C ALA A 71 -0.38 18.51 -5.96
N LEU A 72 -1.36 17.64 -6.22
CA LEU A 72 -2.05 17.53 -7.49
C LEU A 72 -3.45 18.14 -7.40
N GLU A 73 -3.77 18.98 -8.37
CA GLU A 73 -5.12 19.47 -8.59
C GLU A 73 -5.65 18.94 -9.92
N ARG A 74 -6.92 18.53 -9.95
CA ARG A 74 -7.56 18.07 -11.18
C ARG A 74 -7.95 19.27 -12.03
N THR A 75 -7.63 19.21 -13.31
CA THR A 75 -7.98 20.27 -14.27
C THR A 75 -9.47 20.39 -14.55
N GLN A 76 -10.24 19.32 -14.31
CA GLN A 76 -11.69 19.28 -14.48
C GLN A 76 -12.35 18.57 -13.30
N PRO A 77 -13.59 18.93 -12.95
CA PRO A 77 -14.37 18.24 -11.92
C PRO A 77 -14.61 16.78 -12.31
N MET A 78 -14.63 15.89 -11.32
CA MET A 78 -14.88 14.47 -11.53
C MET A 78 -16.29 14.27 -12.07
N LEU A 79 -16.42 13.41 -13.08
CA LEU A 79 -17.73 13.04 -13.60
C LEU A 79 -18.39 12.05 -12.63
N PRO A 80 -19.63 12.30 -12.19
CA PRO A 80 -20.30 11.45 -11.22
C PRO A 80 -20.45 10.04 -11.76
N MET A 81 -20.36 9.04 -10.88
CA MET A 81 -20.67 7.66 -11.23
C MET A 81 -22.12 7.53 -11.72
N GLY A 82 -22.34 6.67 -12.71
CA GLY A 82 -23.69 6.32 -13.16
C GLY A 82 -23.78 4.88 -13.65
N PHE A 83 -24.98 4.48 -14.08
CA PHE A 83 -25.25 3.09 -14.45
C PHE A 83 -24.40 2.65 -15.63
N GLY A 84 -23.39 1.83 -15.35
CA GLY A 84 -22.48 1.24 -16.35
C GLY A 84 -21.17 1.99 -16.56
N TYR A 85 -20.90 3.09 -15.84
CA TYR A 85 -19.63 3.80 -15.93
C TYR A 85 -19.07 4.17 -14.55
N VAL A 86 -17.79 3.86 -14.37
CA VAL A 86 -17.00 4.21 -13.18
C VAL A 86 -16.69 5.70 -13.22
N GLU A 87 -16.35 6.29 -12.07
CA GLU A 87 -16.01 7.69 -11.94
C GLU A 87 -14.97 8.13 -12.99
N GLY A 88 -15.30 9.16 -13.75
CA GLY A 88 -14.48 9.64 -14.84
C GLY A 88 -13.42 10.60 -14.32
N VAL A 89 -12.15 10.16 -14.32
CA VAL A 89 -11.01 10.98 -13.90
C VAL A 89 -10.25 11.44 -15.13
N THR A 90 -10.11 12.76 -15.32
CA THR A 90 -9.27 13.32 -16.38
C THR A 90 -7.79 13.02 -16.10
N HIS A 91 -7.06 12.69 -17.17
CA HIS A 91 -5.64 12.38 -17.09
C HIS A 91 -4.76 13.63 -16.88
N ASP A 92 -5.28 14.81 -17.22
CA ASP A 92 -4.61 16.09 -17.03
C ASP A 92 -4.72 16.60 -15.59
N TYR A 93 -3.59 17.05 -15.04
CA TYR A 93 -3.50 17.59 -13.69
C TYR A 93 -2.59 18.82 -13.67
N VAL A 94 -2.87 19.74 -12.75
CA VAL A 94 -1.97 20.85 -12.43
C VAL A 94 -1.07 20.39 -11.28
N ARG A 95 0.24 20.52 -11.48
CA ARG A 95 1.24 20.17 -10.46
C ARG A 95 1.64 21.41 -9.68
N HIS A 96 1.34 21.41 -8.38
CA HIS A 96 1.69 22.50 -7.47
C HIS A 96 3.01 22.27 -6.70
N GLY A 97 3.75 21.22 -7.07
CA GLY A 97 4.99 20.81 -6.41
C GLY A 97 4.79 19.59 -5.53
N THR A 98 5.57 19.51 -4.45
CA THR A 98 5.54 18.40 -3.47
C THR A 98 5.45 18.95 -2.06
N THR A 99 4.64 18.33 -1.22
CA THR A 99 4.60 18.58 0.23
C THR A 99 5.05 17.35 1.02
N THR A 100 5.34 17.54 2.31
CA THR A 100 5.63 16.48 3.26
C THR A 100 4.50 16.44 4.28
N LEU A 101 3.84 15.28 4.38
CA LEU A 101 2.80 15.06 5.37
C LEU A 101 3.41 14.42 6.62
N PHE A 102 3.19 15.03 7.78
CA PHE A 102 3.42 14.41 9.08
C PHE A 102 2.08 14.08 9.71
N ALA A 103 1.91 12.84 10.17
CA ALA A 103 0.71 12.41 10.85
C ALA A 103 1.04 11.61 12.10
N ALA A 104 0.32 11.88 13.18
CA ALA A 104 0.36 11.14 14.42
C ALA A 104 -1.03 10.55 14.72
N LEU A 105 -1.14 9.23 14.77
CA LEU A 105 -2.34 8.50 15.16
C LEU A 105 -2.28 8.15 16.65
N ASN A 106 -3.29 8.56 17.40
CA ASN A 106 -3.53 8.07 18.75
C ASN A 106 -4.24 6.72 18.69
N VAL A 107 -3.55 5.67 19.13
CA VAL A 107 -4.02 4.28 19.04
C VAL A 107 -5.23 4.01 19.93
N LEU A 108 -5.33 4.73 21.06
CA LEU A 108 -6.37 4.48 22.06
C LEU A 108 -7.76 4.95 21.59
N ASN A 109 -7.83 6.05 20.84
CA ASN A 109 -9.09 6.67 20.44
C ASN A 109 -9.26 6.87 18.92
N GLY A 110 -8.23 6.55 18.13
CA GLY A 110 -8.25 6.69 16.67
C GLY A 110 -8.10 8.13 16.16
N ALA A 111 -7.80 9.10 17.02
CA ALA A 111 -7.63 10.49 16.60
C ALA A 111 -6.33 10.66 15.80
N VAL A 112 -6.40 11.35 14.66
CA VAL A 112 -5.25 11.69 13.83
C VAL A 112 -4.94 13.17 13.96
N LEU A 113 -3.72 13.48 14.38
CA LEU A 113 -3.14 14.81 14.37
C LEU A 113 -2.24 14.90 13.15
N ALA A 114 -2.53 15.80 12.21
CA ALA A 114 -1.77 15.93 10.98
C ALA A 114 -1.38 17.37 10.69
N THR A 115 -0.20 17.55 10.11
CA THR A 115 0.33 18.82 9.61
C THR A 115 0.90 18.61 8.21
N CYS A 116 0.60 19.53 7.29
CA CYS A 116 0.97 19.47 5.87
C CYS A 116 1.69 20.75 5.43
#